data_AF-A0A7Y6XRM2-F1
#
_entry.id   AF-A0A7Y6XRM2-F1
#
_cell.length_a   1.000
_cell.length_b   1.000
_cell.length_c   1.000
_cell.angle_alpha   90.00
_cell.angle_beta   90.00
_cell.angle_gamma   90.00
#
_symmetry.space_group_name_H-M   'P 1'
#
loop_
_entity.id
_entity.type
_entity.pdbx_description
1 polymer ?
#
loop_
_entity_poly.entity_id
_entity_poly.type
_entity_poly.pdbx_seq_one_letter_code
_entity_poly.pdbx_strand_id
1 'polypeptide(L)'
;MGLFSFGKKKKKPARSCDLEGSLLEFGEGYLLTSSQIIKSKRFWDNKMVEPETLAYSKAHFERNDEMGTKMRTMIFQKYSSKEQPWLVGDGQVNQFEIDKNKAREYAQQWWESEFKFMPPEVGSADKNLSEAEYQEWREYAIMKAGEAQLKKIG
;
A
#
# COMPACT_ATOMS: atom_id res chain seq x y z
N MET A 1 -6.56 -4.41 -55.15
CA MET A 1 -5.56 -3.51 -54.54
C MET A 1 -5.70 -3.62 -53.03
N GLY A 2 -4.75 -4.27 -52.36
CA GLY A 2 -4.79 -4.49 -50.92
C GLY A 2 -4.34 -3.26 -50.16
N LEU A 3 -5.21 -2.73 -49.29
CA LEU A 3 -4.87 -1.72 -48.30
C LEU A 3 -4.28 -2.43 -47.07
N PHE A 4 -2.95 -2.42 -46.98
CA PHE A 4 -2.23 -2.84 -45.78
C PHE A 4 -2.49 -1.83 -44.65
N SER A 5 -3.37 -2.20 -43.72
CA SER A 5 -3.46 -1.54 -42.42
C SER A 5 -2.25 -1.96 -41.59
N PHE A 6 -1.26 -1.09 -41.47
CA PHE A 6 -0.16 -1.22 -40.52
C PHE A 6 -0.74 -1.11 -39.10
N GLY A 7 -1.06 -2.26 -38.50
CA GLY A 7 -1.43 -2.38 -37.10
C GLY A 7 -0.30 -1.89 -36.20
N LYS A 8 -0.36 -0.63 -35.76
CA LYS A 8 0.49 -0.13 -34.67
C LYS A 8 0.25 -1.02 -33.45
N LYS A 9 1.23 -1.84 -33.06
CA LYS A 9 1.20 -2.58 -31.79
C LYS A 9 0.91 -1.55 -30.69
N LYS A 10 -0.24 -1.68 -29.99
CA LYS A 10 -0.55 -0.85 -28.83
C LYS A 10 0.63 -0.95 -27.86
N LYS A 11 1.26 0.17 -27.53
CA LYS A 11 2.33 0.21 -26.54
C LYS A 11 1.75 -0.34 -25.23
N LYS A 12 2.40 -1.36 -24.67
CA LYS A 12 1.95 -1.92 -23.39
C LYS A 12 1.95 -0.80 -22.34
N PRO A 13 0.89 -0.70 -21.53
CA PRO A 13 0.81 0.36 -20.54
C PRO A 13 1.84 0.14 -19.43
N ALA A 14 2.20 1.23 -18.75
CA ALA A 14 3.00 1.23 -17.54
C ALA A 14 2.28 2.03 -16.45
N ARG A 15 2.52 1.69 -15.19
CA ARG A 15 1.87 2.30 -14.02
C ARG A 15 2.88 2.47 -12.89
N SER A 16 2.68 3.47 -12.05
CA SER A 16 3.52 3.64 -10.87
C SER A 16 3.09 2.69 -9.75
N CYS A 17 4.06 2.14 -9.03
CA CYS A 17 3.86 1.49 -7.75
C CYS A 17 3.19 2.47 -6.79
N ASP A 18 2.08 2.08 -6.17
CA ASP A 18 1.28 2.96 -5.32
C ASP A 18 1.98 3.36 -4.01
N LEU A 19 3.02 2.63 -3.61
CA LEU A 19 3.74 2.86 -2.35
C LEU A 19 5.02 3.69 -2.51
N GLU A 20 5.81 3.41 -3.56
CA GLU A 20 7.14 4.01 -3.74
C GLU A 20 7.28 4.80 -5.07
N GLY A 21 6.26 4.76 -5.94
CA GLY A 21 6.23 5.52 -7.19
C GLY A 21 7.06 4.97 -8.35
N SER A 22 7.82 3.89 -8.14
CA SER A 22 8.61 3.21 -9.17
C SER A 22 7.74 2.78 -10.37
N LEU A 23 8.26 2.87 -11.59
CA LEU A 23 7.52 2.50 -12.79
C LEU A 23 7.47 0.98 -12.93
N LEU A 24 6.26 0.44 -13.11
CA LEU A 24 5.97 -0.96 -13.34
C LEU A 24 5.44 -1.13 -14.77
N GLU A 25 6.03 -2.06 -15.50
CA GLU A 25 5.59 -2.45 -16.84
C GLU A 25 4.40 -3.43 -16.78
N PHE A 26 3.75 -3.62 -17.92
CA PHE A 26 2.63 -4.54 -18.05
C PHE A 26 3.02 -5.96 -17.58
N GLY A 27 2.25 -6.49 -16.64
CA GLY A 27 2.47 -7.81 -16.04
C GLY A 27 3.35 -7.79 -14.80
N GLU A 28 3.93 -6.64 -14.43
CA GLU A 28 4.72 -6.49 -13.21
C GLU A 28 3.86 -6.12 -12.00
N GLY A 29 4.40 -6.42 -10.81
CA GLY A 29 3.81 -6.07 -9.52
C GLY A 29 2.83 -7.09 -8.96
N TYR A 30 2.22 -6.68 -7.84
CA TYR A 30 1.27 -7.45 -7.05
C TYR A 30 0.08 -6.58 -6.72
N LEU A 31 -1.11 -7.16 -6.73
CA LEU A 31 -2.33 -6.45 -6.46
C LEU A 31 -2.83 -6.80 -5.06
N LEU A 32 -2.84 -5.80 -4.17
CA LEU A 32 -3.19 -5.95 -2.75
C LEU A 32 -4.47 -5.17 -2.41
N THR A 33 -5.18 -5.61 -1.38
CA THR A 33 -6.31 -4.85 -0.81
C THR A 33 -5.85 -3.94 0.34
N SER A 34 -6.66 -2.93 0.70
CA SER A 34 -6.34 -2.07 1.85
C SER A 34 -6.22 -2.86 3.15
N SER A 35 -7.04 -3.89 3.34
CA SER A 35 -6.90 -4.84 4.45
C SER A 35 -5.53 -5.51 4.49
N GLN A 36 -5.03 -5.99 3.35
CA GLN A 36 -3.70 -6.61 3.27
C GLN A 36 -2.56 -5.62 3.54
N ILE A 37 -2.69 -4.37 3.09
CA ILE A 37 -1.71 -3.32 3.37
C ILE A 37 -1.63 -3.04 4.88
N ILE A 38 -2.79 -2.83 5.54
CA ILE A 38 -2.78 -2.42 6.94
C ILE A 38 -2.43 -3.56 7.90
N LYS A 39 -2.62 -4.83 7.50
CA LYS A 39 -2.23 -6.03 8.25
C LYS A 39 -0.73 -6.32 8.18
N SER A 40 0.11 -5.29 8.28
CA SER A 40 1.57 -5.45 8.32
C SER A 40 2.23 -4.51 9.30
N LYS A 41 2.79 -5.09 10.37
CA LYS A 41 3.63 -4.34 11.33
C LYS A 41 4.87 -3.78 10.67
N ARG A 42 5.53 -4.60 9.83
CA ARG A 42 6.76 -4.22 9.12
C ARG A 42 6.54 -3.01 8.22
N PHE A 43 5.43 -2.98 7.49
CA PHE A 43 5.05 -1.83 6.68
C PHE A 43 4.91 -0.58 7.56
N TRP A 44 4.12 -0.64 8.64
CA TRP A 44 3.90 0.52 9.49
C TRP A 44 5.15 1.02 10.20
N ASP A 45 5.99 0.12 10.70
CA ASP A 45 7.24 0.50 11.36
C ASP A 45 8.13 1.28 10.41
N ASN A 46 8.36 0.75 9.21
CA ASN A 46 9.12 1.44 8.18
C ASN A 46 8.43 2.74 7.77
N LYS A 47 7.12 2.69 7.52
CA LYS A 47 6.36 3.82 6.99
C LYS A 47 6.34 5.00 7.93
N MET A 48 6.43 4.77 9.25
CA MET A 48 6.45 5.83 10.25
C MET A 48 7.83 6.44 10.48
N VAL A 49 8.90 5.81 9.99
CA VAL A 49 10.27 6.35 10.09
C VAL A 49 10.87 6.77 8.75
N GLU A 50 10.08 6.72 7.67
CA GLU A 50 10.46 7.30 6.39
C GLU A 50 10.70 8.82 6.52
N PRO A 51 11.57 9.41 5.67
CA PRO A 51 11.89 10.85 5.74
C PRO A 51 10.66 11.76 5.79
N GLU A 52 9.60 11.42 5.05
CA GLU A 52 8.37 12.20 4.96
C GLU A 52 7.51 12.18 6.23
N THR A 53 7.62 11.11 7.03
CA THR A 53 6.74 10.87 8.20
C THR A 53 7.49 10.96 9.52
N LEU A 54 8.83 10.88 9.48
CA LEU A 54 9.71 10.82 10.65
C LEU A 54 9.43 11.95 11.63
N ALA A 55 9.23 13.18 11.13
CA ALA A 55 8.97 14.35 11.97
C ALA A 55 7.70 14.19 12.82
N TYR A 56 6.63 13.59 12.26
CA TYR A 56 5.38 13.35 12.98
C TYR A 56 5.53 12.26 14.04
N SER A 57 6.31 11.23 13.75
CA SER A 57 6.61 10.16 14.70
C SER A 57 7.46 10.66 15.86
N LYS A 58 8.47 11.51 15.59
CA LYS A 58 9.22 12.19 16.65
C LYS A 58 8.34 13.11 17.50
N ALA A 59 7.49 13.92 16.86
CA ALA A 59 6.55 14.78 17.58
C ALA A 59 5.62 13.96 18.50
N HIS A 60 5.10 12.84 18.01
CA HIS A 60 4.25 11.94 18.79
C HIS A 60 5.00 11.33 19.98
N PHE A 61 6.14 10.67 19.77
CA PHE A 61 6.80 9.90 20.83
C PHE A 61 7.71 10.73 21.75
N GLU A 62 8.42 11.72 21.21
CA GLU A 62 9.41 12.49 21.99
C GLU A 62 8.77 13.72 22.66
N ARG A 63 7.68 14.26 22.09
CA ARG A 63 7.05 15.51 22.57
C ARG A 63 5.61 15.31 23.04
N ASN A 64 5.05 14.11 22.89
CA ASN A 64 3.65 13.82 23.16
C ASN A 64 2.69 14.80 22.47
N ASP A 65 3.02 15.17 21.23
CA ASP A 65 2.35 16.21 20.46
C ASP A 65 1.08 15.68 19.75
N GLU A 66 -0.07 16.32 20.02
CA GLU A 66 -1.36 15.94 19.45
C GLU A 66 -1.41 16.05 17.92
N MET A 67 -0.71 17.04 17.33
CA MET A 67 -0.62 17.19 15.88
C MET A 67 0.19 16.04 15.27
N GLY A 68 1.25 15.57 15.94
CA GLY A 68 1.97 14.34 15.59
C GLY A 68 1.04 13.13 15.51
N THR A 69 0.22 12.92 16.55
CA THR A 69 -0.80 11.84 16.58
C THR A 69 -1.84 12.00 15.47
N LYS A 70 -2.31 13.22 15.23
CA LYS A 70 -3.30 13.52 14.17
C LYS A 70 -2.74 13.22 12.78
N MET A 71 -1.49 13.60 12.50
CA MET A 71 -0.84 13.30 11.23
C MET A 71 -0.67 11.79 11.03
N ARG A 72 -0.25 11.06 12.06
CA ARG A 72 -0.16 9.59 12.03
C ARG A 72 -1.52 8.94 11.78
N THR A 73 -2.59 9.50 12.35
CA THR A 73 -3.98 9.07 12.07
C THR A 73 -4.36 9.27 10.61
N MET A 74 -4.04 10.43 10.03
CA MET A 74 -4.32 10.72 8.61
C MET A 74 -3.49 9.82 7.67
N ILE A 75 -2.25 9.50 8.04
CA ILE A 75 -1.42 8.52 7.32
C ILE A 75 -2.10 7.16 7.34
N PHE A 76 -2.56 6.67 8.50
CA PHE A 76 -3.28 5.41 8.58
C PHE A 76 -4.53 5.40 7.68
N GLN A 77 -5.36 6.46 7.77
CA GLN A 77 -6.58 6.61 6.98
C GLN A 77 -6.30 6.59 5.46
N LYS A 78 -5.21 7.19 5.00
CA LYS A 78 -4.80 7.16 3.58
C LYS A 78 -4.66 5.72 3.05
N TYR A 79 -4.10 4.81 3.86
CA TYR A 79 -3.91 3.41 3.43
C TYR A 79 -5.12 2.53 3.72
N SER A 80 -5.88 2.82 4.77
CA SER A 80 -7.04 1.99 5.15
C SER A 80 -8.30 2.29 4.33
N SER A 81 -8.47 3.51 3.83
CA SER A 81 -9.73 3.95 3.17
C SER A 81 -9.75 3.78 1.65
N LYS A 82 -8.66 3.33 1.01
CA LYS A 82 -8.62 3.22 -0.45
C LYS A 82 -9.59 2.13 -0.92
N GLU A 83 -10.51 2.50 -1.81
CA GLU A 83 -11.51 1.59 -2.37
C GLU A 83 -10.99 0.77 -3.57
N GLN A 84 -9.89 1.24 -4.18
CA GLN A 84 -9.22 0.58 -5.30
C GLN A 84 -8.05 -0.27 -4.80
N PRO A 85 -7.66 -1.33 -5.52
CA PRO A 85 -6.52 -2.13 -5.11
C PRO A 85 -5.22 -1.32 -5.16
N TRP A 86 -4.21 -1.85 -4.49
CA TRP A 86 -2.85 -1.33 -4.45
C TRP A 86 -1.98 -2.13 -5.41
N LEU A 87 -1.42 -1.45 -6.42
CA LEU A 87 -0.37 -2.02 -7.26
C LEU A 87 0.98 -1.80 -6.56
N VAL A 88 1.60 -2.89 -6.14
CA VAL A 88 2.83 -2.89 -5.34
C VAL A 88 3.95 -3.58 -6.11
N GLY A 89 5.14 -2.98 -6.14
CA GLY A 89 6.33 -3.56 -6.78
C GLY A 89 7.06 -4.61 -5.92
N ASP A 90 8.00 -5.33 -6.53
CA ASP A 90 8.82 -6.36 -5.86
C ASP A 90 9.62 -5.82 -4.67
N GLY A 91 10.05 -4.55 -4.72
CA GLY A 91 10.77 -3.90 -3.62
C GLY A 91 9.95 -3.80 -2.33
N GLN A 92 8.63 -3.64 -2.46
CA GLN A 92 7.73 -3.35 -1.34
C GLN A 92 6.92 -4.57 -0.90
N VAL A 93 6.65 -5.54 -1.79
CA VAL A 93 5.78 -6.71 -1.48
C VAL A 93 6.27 -7.53 -0.28
N ASN A 94 7.59 -7.54 -0.04
CA ASN A 94 8.20 -8.28 1.06
C ASN A 94 7.88 -7.71 2.45
N GLN A 95 7.20 -6.57 2.52
CA GLN A 95 6.70 -6.01 3.75
C GLN A 95 5.38 -6.63 4.19
N PHE A 96 4.67 -7.35 3.31
CA PHE A 96 3.33 -7.85 3.59
C PHE A 96 3.31 -9.38 3.76
N GLU A 97 2.56 -9.84 4.76
CA GLU A 97 2.30 -11.27 5.01
C GLU A 97 1.12 -11.74 4.16
N ILE A 98 1.39 -11.96 2.87
CA ILE A 98 0.38 -12.33 1.87
C ILE A 98 0.83 -13.53 1.02
N ASP A 99 -0.13 -14.16 0.35
CA ASP A 99 0.16 -15.06 -0.77
C ASP A 99 0.60 -14.24 -1.99
N LYS A 100 1.92 -14.22 -2.22
CA LYS A 100 2.53 -13.48 -3.34
C LYS A 100 2.18 -14.05 -4.70
N ASN A 101 1.96 -15.36 -4.81
CA ASN A 101 1.60 -15.98 -6.09
C ASN A 101 0.20 -15.51 -6.50
N LYS A 102 -0.74 -15.60 -5.56
CA LYS A 102 -2.12 -15.14 -5.77
C LYS A 102 -2.19 -13.62 -6.04
N ALA A 103 -1.44 -12.82 -5.29
CA ALA A 103 -1.39 -11.37 -5.53
C ALA A 103 -0.80 -11.00 -6.90
N ARG A 104 0.16 -11.79 -7.41
CA ARG A 104 0.72 -11.64 -8.76
C ARG A 104 -0.28 -12.06 -9.85
N GLU A 105 -1.01 -13.15 -9.64
CA GLU A 105 -2.10 -13.56 -10.54
C GLU A 105 -3.18 -12.48 -10.64
N TYR A 106 -3.54 -11.85 -9.52
CA TYR A 106 -4.48 -10.73 -9.52
C TYR A 106 -3.93 -9.50 -10.24
N ALA A 107 -2.64 -9.19 -10.10
CA ALA A 107 -2.01 -8.13 -10.87
C ALA A 107 -2.08 -8.43 -12.38
N GLN A 108 -1.83 -9.67 -12.80
CA GLN A 108 -1.95 -10.07 -14.20
C GLN A 108 -3.38 -9.86 -14.73
N GLN A 109 -4.40 -10.33 -14.01
CA GLN A 109 -5.80 -10.12 -14.39
C GLN A 109 -6.17 -8.62 -14.47
N TRP A 110 -5.61 -7.80 -13.58
CA TRP A 110 -5.78 -6.35 -13.61
C TRP A 110 -5.13 -5.68 -14.81
N TRP A 111 -3.92 -6.08 -15.18
CA TRP A 111 -3.27 -5.62 -16.40
C TRP A 111 -4.07 -6.01 -17.65
N GLU A 112 -4.48 -7.27 -17.76
CA GLU A 112 -5.20 -7.81 -18.92
C GLU A 112 -6.60 -7.22 -19.10
N SER A 113 -7.26 -6.87 -17.99
CA SER A 113 -8.60 -6.26 -17.99
C SER A 113 -8.59 -4.75 -18.23
N GLU A 114 -7.45 -4.16 -18.62
CA GLU A 114 -7.27 -2.71 -18.74
C GLU A 114 -7.63 -1.99 -17.41
N PHE A 115 -7.12 -2.51 -16.30
CA PHE A 115 -7.24 -1.97 -14.94
C PHE A 115 -8.61 -2.12 -14.27
N LYS A 116 -9.46 -3.02 -14.77
CA LYS A 116 -10.85 -3.17 -14.29
C LYS A 116 -11.05 -4.29 -13.30
N PHE A 117 -10.16 -5.28 -13.27
CA PHE A 117 -10.23 -6.39 -12.33
C PHE A 117 -10.10 -5.89 -10.89
N MET A 118 -10.87 -6.48 -9.99
CA MET A 118 -10.92 -6.12 -8.59
C MET A 118 -10.72 -7.40 -7.78
N PRO A 119 -9.63 -7.53 -7.00
CA PRO A 119 -9.45 -8.68 -6.12
C PRO A 119 -10.64 -8.87 -5.17
N PRO A 120 -10.89 -10.10 -4.70
CA PRO A 120 -11.83 -10.31 -3.59
C PRO A 120 -11.45 -9.44 -2.39
N GLU A 121 -12.47 -8.96 -1.66
CA GLU A 121 -12.29 -8.12 -0.45
C GLU A 121 -11.55 -6.79 -0.72
N VAL A 122 -11.57 -6.32 -1.98
CA VAL A 122 -11.14 -4.95 -2.28
C VAL A 122 -12.14 -3.95 -1.71
N GLY A 123 -11.62 -2.80 -1.31
CA GLY A 123 -12.38 -1.76 -0.65
C GLY A 123 -11.65 -1.22 0.56
N SER A 124 -12.30 -0.31 1.26
CA SER A 124 -11.80 0.18 2.54
C SER A 124 -11.70 -0.97 3.57
N ALA A 125 -10.67 -0.92 4.41
CA ALA A 125 -10.36 -2.00 5.35
C ALA A 125 -11.37 -2.11 6.49
N ASP A 126 -12.03 -1.01 6.87
CA ASP A 126 -13.12 -0.99 7.86
C ASP A 126 -14.37 -1.76 7.39
N LYS A 127 -14.56 -1.93 6.08
CA LYS A 127 -15.65 -2.73 5.51
C LYS A 127 -15.30 -4.21 5.35
N ASN A 128 -14.01 -4.52 5.25
CA ASN A 128 -13.50 -5.85 4.92
C ASN A 128 -12.85 -6.58 6.11
N LEU A 129 -12.64 -5.89 7.23
CA LEU A 129 -12.15 -6.46 8.48
C LEU A 129 -13.24 -6.41 9.55
N SER A 130 -13.10 -7.27 10.57
CA SER A 130 -13.87 -7.08 11.79
C SER A 130 -13.47 -5.77 12.49
N GLU A 131 -14.41 -5.15 13.21
CA GLU A 131 -14.14 -3.93 13.99
C GLU A 131 -12.94 -4.11 14.92
N ALA A 132 -12.84 -5.27 15.58
CA ALA A 132 -11.73 -5.59 16.49
C ALA A 132 -10.38 -5.61 15.76
N GLU A 133 -10.29 -6.30 14.61
CA GLU A 133 -9.06 -6.32 13.80
C GLU A 133 -8.71 -4.91 13.28
N TYR A 134 -9.70 -4.17 12.76
CA TYR A 134 -9.45 -2.82 12.26
C TYR A 134 -8.89 -1.91 13.34
N GLN A 135 -9.47 -1.94 14.55
CA GLN A 135 -8.98 -1.17 15.69
C GLN A 135 -7.59 -1.63 16.15
N GLU A 136 -7.30 -2.94 16.14
CA GLU A 136 -5.96 -3.44 16.46
C GLU A 136 -4.89 -2.83 15.55
N TRP A 137 -5.12 -2.87 14.23
CA TRP A 137 -4.16 -2.35 13.25
C TRP A 137 -4.08 -0.83 13.27
N ARG A 138 -5.21 -0.15 13.49
CA ARG A 138 -5.26 1.30 13.70
C ARG A 138 -4.43 1.72 14.90
N GLU A 139 -4.64 1.06 16.03
CA GLU A 139 -3.93 1.33 17.28
C GLU A 139 -2.42 1.08 17.11
N TYR A 140 -2.04 -0.05 16.49
CA TYR A 140 -0.64 -0.33 16.23
C TYR A 140 0.02 0.75 15.36
N ALA A 141 -0.58 1.05 14.21
CA ALA A 141 -0.03 2.01 13.26
C ALA A 141 0.10 3.42 13.87
N ILE A 142 -0.92 3.87 14.62
CA ILE A 142 -0.93 5.23 15.16
C ILE A 142 -0.10 5.34 16.44
N MET A 143 -0.21 4.38 17.36
CA MET A 143 0.32 4.55 18.72
C MET A 143 1.64 3.81 18.98
N LYS A 144 2.05 2.87 18.13
CA LYS A 144 3.22 2.02 18.40
C LYS A 144 4.26 2.01 17.27
N ALA A 145 3.80 2.07 16.03
CA ALA A 145 4.68 1.85 14.88
C ALA A 145 5.82 2.88 14.79
N GLY A 146 7.04 2.36 14.60
CA GLY A 146 8.27 3.14 14.46
C GLY A 146 8.95 3.53 15.79
N GLU A 147 8.31 3.37 16.95
CA GLU A 147 8.87 3.77 18.25
C GLU A 147 10.23 3.10 18.53
N ALA A 148 10.30 1.79 18.35
CA ALA A 148 11.52 1.02 18.61
C ALA A 148 12.68 1.38 17.66
N GLN A 149 12.37 1.82 16.44
CA GLN A 149 13.36 2.25 15.46
C GLN A 149 13.85 3.66 15.78
N LEU A 150 12.95 4.57 16.18
CA LEU A 150 13.31 5.92 16.63
C LEU A 150 14.29 5.89 17.81
N LYS A 151 14.06 5.01 18.80
CA LYS A 151 14.98 4.80 19.94
C LYS A 151 16.39 4.34 19.55
N LYS A 152 16.60 3.85 18.34
CA LYS A 152 17.91 3.44 17.81
C LYS A 152 18.58 4.55 16.98
N ILE A 153 17.80 5.53 16.52
CA ILE A 153 18.24 6.64 15.66
C ILE A 153 18.56 7.89 16.50
N GLY A 154 17.90 8.06 17.65
CA GLY A 154 18.24 9.05 18.68
C GLY A 154 19.31 8.53 19.63
#